data_AF-A0A426XV29-F1
#
_entry.id   AF-A0A426XV29-F1
#
_cell.length_a   1.000
_cell.length_b   1.000
_cell.length_c   1.000
_cell.angle_alpha   90.00
_cell.angle_beta   90.00
_cell.angle_gamma   90.00
#
_symmetry.space_group_name_H-M   'P 1'
#
loop_
_entity.id
_entity.type
_entity.pdbx_description
1 polymer ?
#
loop_
_entity_poly.entity_id
_entity_poly.type
_entity_poly.pdbx_seq_one_letter_code
_entity_poly.pdbx_strand_id
1 'polypeptide(L)'
;VKCIREGGVRFTIDGKGFFYTVLISNVAGVGDITAVKIKGSATGWLPMGRNWGQNWHISADLKGQALSFEVTASDGVTLTSYNVAPKDWAFGKAYVGKQFPF
;
A
#
# COMPACT_ATOMS: atom_id res chain seq x y z
N VAL A 1 17.21 9.89 10.76
CA VAL A 1 16.21 10.67 11.54
C VAL A 1 14.88 9.94 11.44
N LYS A 2 14.20 9.62 12.55
CA LYS A 2 12.85 9.04 12.50
C LYS A 2 11.83 10.16 12.23
N CYS A 3 10.91 9.95 11.29
CA CYS A 3 9.85 10.90 10.94
C CYS A 3 8.60 10.64 11.78
N ILE A 4 8.06 11.67 12.41
CA ILE A 4 6.77 11.63 13.10
C ILE A 4 5.70 12.08 12.12
N ARG A 5 4.64 11.29 11.96
CA ARG A 5 3.49 11.63 11.11
C ARG A 5 2.20 11.34 11.87
N GLU A 6 1.26 12.26 11.77
CA GLU A 6 -0.11 12.05 12.26
C GLU A 6 -0.93 11.26 11.23
N GLY A 7 -1.85 10.43 11.74
CA GLY A 7 -2.66 9.53 10.93
C GLY A 7 -1.90 8.30 10.41
N GLY A 8 -2.52 7.59 9.47
CA GLY A 8 -1.99 6.36 8.89
C GLY A 8 -1.20 6.56 7.60
N VAL A 9 -0.51 5.51 7.16
CA VAL A 9 0.04 5.44 5.80
C VAL A 9 -1.11 5.57 4.80
N ARG A 10 -0.93 6.43 3.80
CA ARG A 10 -1.90 6.68 2.74
C ARG A 10 -1.55 5.88 1.50
N PHE A 11 -2.53 5.15 0.99
CA PHE A 11 -2.47 4.32 -0.21
C PHE A 11 -3.38 4.93 -1.27
N THR A 12 -2.81 5.65 -2.23
CA THR A 12 -3.57 6.16 -3.38
C THR A 12 -3.54 5.12 -4.47
N ILE A 13 -4.70 4.56 -4.79
CA ILE A 13 -4.84 3.50 -5.79
C ILE A 13 -5.21 4.15 -7.13
N ASP A 14 -4.45 3.85 -8.16
CA ASP A 14 -4.68 4.28 -9.54
C ASP A 14 -4.41 3.09 -10.49
N GLY A 15 -4.68 3.25 -11.78
CA GLY A 15 -4.47 2.21 -12.77
C GLY A 15 -5.57 2.09 -13.81
N LYS A 16 -5.54 0.97 -14.54
CA LYS A 16 -6.46 0.67 -15.62
C LYS A 16 -6.59 -0.83 -15.84
N GLY A 17 -7.82 -1.33 -15.87
CA GLY A 17 -8.10 -2.75 -16.09
C GLY A 17 -7.50 -3.61 -14.97
N PHE A 18 -6.58 -4.52 -15.33
CA PHE A 18 -5.86 -5.36 -14.38
C PHE A 18 -4.53 -4.78 -13.92
N PHE A 19 -4.12 -3.61 -14.42
CA PHE A 19 -2.90 -2.94 -14.01
C PHE A 19 -3.21 -1.91 -12.92
N TYR A 20 -2.53 -2.03 -11.78
CA TYR A 20 -2.72 -1.21 -10.60
C TYR A 20 -1.43 -0.50 -10.27
N THR A 21 -1.53 0.77 -9.91
CA THR A 21 -0.46 1.54 -9.29
C THR A 21 -0.93 2.02 -7.91
N VAL A 22 -0.02 2.01 -6.95
CA VAL A 22 -0.28 2.46 -5.59
C VAL A 22 0.82 3.41 -5.17
N LEU A 23 0.44 4.66 -4.93
CA LEU A 23 1.31 5.65 -4.32
C LEU A 23 1.23 5.50 -2.80
N ILE A 24 2.38 5.24 -2.17
CA ILE A 24 2.51 5.19 -0.72
C ILE A 24 3.02 6.53 -0.20
N SER A 25 2.31 7.12 0.76
CA SER A 25 2.68 8.38 1.39
C SER A 25 2.32 8.42 2.88
N ASN A 26 2.72 9.49 3.57
CA ASN A 26 2.49 9.65 5.01
C ASN A 26 3.09 8.53 5.88
N VAL A 27 4.30 8.09 5.54
CA VAL A 27 5.05 7.05 6.26
C VAL A 27 5.84 7.66 7.42
N ALA A 28 5.57 7.19 8.64
CA ALA A 28 6.35 7.53 9.84
C ALA A 28 7.56 6.57 10.01
N GLY A 29 8.31 6.74 11.09
CA GLY A 29 9.45 5.88 11.41
C GLY A 29 10.64 6.20 10.51
N VAL A 30 11.27 5.19 9.92
CA VAL A 30 12.43 5.40 9.02
C VAL A 30 12.05 6.13 7.72
N GLY A 31 10.77 6.13 7.35
CA GLY A 31 10.24 6.85 6.19
C GLY A 31 10.45 6.16 4.84
N ASP A 32 11.50 5.38 4.69
CA ASP A 32 11.83 4.70 3.43
C ASP A 32 11.25 3.28 3.35
N ILE A 33 10.55 3.01 2.24
CA ILE A 33 9.93 1.71 1.95
C ILE A 33 10.78 0.93 0.95
N THR A 34 11.02 -0.35 1.24
CA THR A 34 11.85 -1.27 0.45
C THR A 34 11.05 -2.36 -0.24
N ALA A 35 9.89 -2.76 0.31
CA ALA A 35 9.02 -3.74 -0.31
C ALA A 35 7.54 -3.46 -0.01
N VAL A 36 6.67 -3.81 -0.97
CA VAL A 36 5.21 -3.69 -0.84
C VAL A 36 4.56 -4.95 -1.39
N LYS A 37 3.57 -5.46 -0.66
CA LYS A 37 2.65 -6.48 -1.16
C LYS A 37 1.21 -6.01 -1.04
N ILE A 38 0.38 -6.48 -1.96
CA ILE A 38 -1.06 -6.25 -1.99
C ILE A 38 -1.79 -7.59 -1.92
N LYS A 39 -2.94 -7.60 -1.25
CA LYS A 39 -3.82 -8.77 -1.16
C LYS A 39 -5.26 -8.34 -1.36
N GLY A 40 -5.95 -8.98 -2.29
CA GLY A 40 -7.41 -8.97 -2.40
C GLY A 40 -8.04 -9.99 -1.47
N SER A 41 -9.35 -9.86 -1.23
CA SER A 41 -10.11 -10.83 -0.42
C SER A 41 -10.07 -12.27 -0.94
N ALA A 42 -9.83 -12.47 -2.24
CA ALA A 42 -9.76 -13.78 -2.89
C ALA A 42 -8.34 -14.17 -3.35
N THR A 43 -7.31 -13.38 -3.01
CA THR A 43 -5.93 -13.65 -3.44
C THR A 43 -5.01 -13.96 -2.26
N GLY A 44 -3.81 -14.47 -2.54
CA GLY A 44 -2.67 -14.41 -1.61
C GLY A 44 -2.06 -13.01 -1.51
N TRP A 45 -0.97 -12.87 -0.76
CA TRP A 45 -0.13 -11.67 -0.81
C TRP A 45 0.69 -11.68 -2.10
N LEU A 46 0.55 -10.63 -2.89
CA LEU A 46 1.22 -10.46 -4.17
C LEU A 46 2.25 -9.35 -4.08
N PRO A 47 3.53 -9.59 -4.42
CA PRO A 47 4.56 -8.56 -4.40
C PRO A 47 4.30 -7.53 -5.51
N MET A 48 4.52 -6.26 -5.19
CA MET A 48 4.42 -5.15 -6.14
C MET A 48 5.82 -4.72 -6.62
N GLY A 49 5.94 -4.37 -7.90
CA GLY A 49 7.16 -3.80 -8.46
C GLY A 49 7.25 -2.30 -8.19
N ARG A 50 8.44 -1.78 -7.88
CA ARG A 50 8.66 -0.35 -7.72
C ARG A 50 8.88 0.29 -9.10
N ASN A 51 8.12 1.32 -9.46
CA ASN A 51 8.31 2.03 -10.73
C ASN A 51 9.25 3.24 -10.57
N TRP A 52 8.76 4.32 -9.97
CA TRP A 52 9.54 5.52 -9.65
C TRP A 52 9.08 6.13 -8.33
N GLY A 53 10.01 6.61 -7.51
CA GLY A 53 9.68 7.18 -6.20
C GLY A 53 8.96 6.16 -5.31
N GLN A 54 7.79 6.52 -4.78
CA GLN A 54 6.94 5.63 -3.96
C GLN A 54 5.71 5.11 -4.73
N ASN A 55 5.79 5.04 -6.06
CA ASN A 55 4.79 4.38 -6.90
C ASN A 55 5.14 2.91 -7.11
N TRP A 56 4.24 2.04 -6.66
CA TRP A 56 4.33 0.59 -6.74
C TRP A 56 3.30 0.07 -7.72
N HIS A 57 3.59 -0.96 -8.51
CA HIS A 57 2.71 -1.47 -9.54
C HIS A 57 2.55 -2.99 -9.49
N ILE A 58 1.42 -3.47 -10.01
CA ILE A 58 1.17 -4.89 -10.22
C ILE A 58 0.09 -5.10 -11.30
N SER A 59 0.13 -6.26 -11.95
CA SER A 59 -0.98 -6.75 -12.77
C SER A 59 -1.65 -7.94 -12.09
N ALA A 60 -2.92 -7.80 -11.67
CA ALA A 60 -3.68 -8.84 -10.97
C ALA A 60 -5.20 -8.60 -11.05
N ASP A 61 -6.02 -9.62 -10.81
CA ASP A 61 -7.47 -9.43 -10.64
C ASP A 61 -7.81 -9.09 -9.19
N LEU A 62 -8.02 -7.80 -8.93
CA LEU A 62 -8.29 -7.23 -7.60
C LEU A 62 -9.57 -6.39 -7.57
N LYS A 63 -10.31 -6.33 -8.68
CA LYS A 63 -11.52 -5.52 -8.79
C LYS A 63 -12.64 -6.12 -7.94
N GLY A 64 -13.39 -5.27 -7.24
CA GLY A 64 -14.49 -5.72 -6.38
C GLY A 64 -14.05 -6.43 -5.10
N GLN A 65 -12.75 -6.40 -4.80
CA GLN A 65 -12.16 -7.04 -3.63
C GLN A 65 -11.66 -5.98 -2.65
N ALA A 66 -11.83 -6.21 -1.36
CA ALA A 66 -11.19 -5.36 -0.36
C ALA A 66 -9.68 -5.55 -0.44
N LEU A 67 -8.93 -4.45 -0.36
CA LEU A 67 -7.48 -4.46 -0.56
C LEU A 67 -6.76 -4.28 0.77
N SER A 68 -5.82 -5.19 1.00
CA SER A 68 -4.91 -5.18 2.14
C SER A 68 -3.49 -4.93 1.63
N PHE A 69 -2.68 -4.29 2.48
CA PHE A 69 -1.32 -3.89 2.15
C PHE A 69 -0.35 -4.37 3.22
N GLU A 70 0.80 -4.86 2.77
CA GLU A 70 1.95 -5.16 3.61
C GLU A 70 3.11 -4.30 3.10
N VAL A 71 3.68 -3.49 4.00
CA VAL A 71 4.71 -2.50 3.65
C VAL A 71 5.93 -2.74 4.52
N THR A 72 7.09 -2.96 3.91
CA THR A 72 8.36 -3.16 4.62
C THR A 72 9.22 -1.92 4.50
N ALA A 73 9.65 -1.40 5.66
CA ALA A 73 10.56 -0.27 5.75
C ALA A 73 12.03 -0.70 5.65
N SER A 74 12.93 0.27 5.47
CA SER A 74 14.37 0.05 5.33
C SER A 74 15.07 -0.52 6.57
N ASP A 75 14.46 -0.43 7.74
CA ASP A 75 14.91 -1.09 8.98
C ASP A 75 14.42 -2.55 9.09
N GLY A 76 13.72 -3.07 8.08
CA GLY A 76 13.18 -4.42 8.04
C GLY A 76 11.83 -4.59 8.75
N VAL A 77 11.30 -3.54 9.38
CA VAL A 77 9.98 -3.59 10.02
C VAL A 77 8.90 -3.68 8.95
N THR A 78 7.97 -4.61 9.13
CA THR A 78 6.83 -4.80 8.23
C THR A 78 5.53 -4.38 8.89
N LEU A 79 4.77 -3.53 8.20
CA LEU A 79 3.47 -3.04 8.60
C LEU A 79 2.38 -3.68 7.75
N THR A 80 1.53 -4.50 8.37
CA THR A 80 0.39 -5.14 7.70
C THR A 80 -0.93 -4.44 8.05
N SER A 81 -1.60 -3.92 7.03
CA SER A 81 -2.90 -3.24 7.10
C SER A 81 -3.94 -4.00 6.28
N TYR A 82 -4.95 -4.55 6.95
CA TYR A 82 -6.01 -5.33 6.30
C TYR A 82 -7.20 -4.44 5.91
N ASN A 83 -7.83 -4.77 4.78
CA ASN A 83 -9.07 -4.14 4.28
C ASN A 83 -9.01 -2.60 4.28
N VAL A 84 -7.86 -2.04 3.91
CA VAL A 84 -7.62 -0.59 3.85
C VAL A 84 -8.55 0.07 2.84
N ALA A 85 -8.72 -0.55 1.68
CA ALA A 85 -9.70 -0.14 0.69
C ALA A 85 -10.87 -1.15 0.71
N PRO A 86 -12.13 -0.71 0.87
CA PRO A 86 -13.31 -1.58 0.86
C PRO A 86 -13.58 -2.12 -0.55
N LYS A 87 -14.47 -3.11 -0.72
CA LYS A 87 -14.72 -3.78 -2.02
C LYS A 87 -15.14 -2.83 -3.15
N ASP A 88 -15.74 -1.70 -2.82
CA ASP A 88 -16.21 -0.64 -3.70
C ASP A 88 -15.18 0.49 -3.88
N TRP A 89 -13.90 0.20 -3.64
CA TRP A 89 -12.82 1.15 -3.89
C TRP A 89 -12.78 1.62 -5.36
N ALA A 90 -12.24 2.81 -5.58
CA ALA A 90 -12.13 3.42 -6.91
C ALA A 90 -10.72 3.92 -7.19
N PHE A 91 -10.33 3.91 -8.48
CA PHE A 91 -9.09 4.54 -8.92
C PHE A 91 -9.12 6.06 -8.66
N GLY A 92 -7.95 6.63 -8.39
CA GLY A 92 -7.76 8.03 -8.03
C GLY A 92 -8.13 8.38 -6.58
N LYS A 93 -8.47 7.38 -5.75
CA LYS A 93 -8.79 7.58 -4.33
C LYS A 93 -7.66 7.14 -3.41
N ALA A 94 -7.54 7.83 -2.28
CA ALA A 94 -6.60 7.52 -1.23
C ALA A 94 -7.30 6.88 -0.04
N TYR A 95 -6.70 5.82 0.49
CA TYR A 95 -7.19 5.06 1.63
C TYR A 95 -6.14 5.06 2.74
N VAL A 96 -6.57 5.05 3.98
CA VAL A 96 -5.69 5.20 5.15
C VAL A 96 -5.57 3.85 5.86
N GLY A 97 -4.34 3.35 5.99
CA GLY A 97 -4.03 2.14 6.74
C GLY A 97 -3.46 2.44 8.12
N LYS A 98 -2.75 1.47 8.68
CA LYS A 98 -2.02 1.64 9.95
C LYS A 98 -0.80 2.55 9.76
N GLN A 99 -0.10 2.82 10.86
CA GLN A 99 1.15 3.56 10.88
C GLN A 99 2.27 2.73 11.50
N PHE A 100 3.52 2.99 11.09
CA PHE A 100 4.69 2.43 11.73
C PHE A 100 4.82 2.95 13.17
N PRO A 101 5.14 2.08 14.15
CA PRO A 101 5.42 2.52 15.51
C PRO A 101 6.69 3.38 15.54
N PHE A 102 6.71 4.37 16.43
CA PHE A 102 7.86 5.25 16.68
C PHE A 102 8.81 4.63 17.70
#